data_AF-A0A9J6DT27-F1
#
_entry.id   AF-A0A9J6DT27-F1
#
_cell.length_a   1.000
_cell.length_b   1.000
_cell.length_c   1.000
_cell.angle_alpha   90.00
_cell.angle_beta   90.00
_cell.angle_gamma   90.00
#
_symmetry.space_group_name_H-M   'P 1'
#
loop_
_entity.id
_entity.type
_entity.pdbx_description
1 polymer ?
#
loop_
_entity_poly.entity_id
_entity_poly.type
_entity_poly.pdbx_seq_one_letter_code
_entity_poly.pdbx_strand_id
1 'polypeptide(L)'
;MRCCIARCSIGRVYAEACPVVCARQEEPYLMYKKPEPGQVLTGNDVFEGYCKDLADLIADNLKFNYTLKLVNDSKYGGQDANSQAGWNGMVGELIRQEANMAIAPLTITSARERVIDFTKPFMSLGISIMIKKPMKKKPGVFSFMNPLSREIWMCIIFAYVGVSVVLFLVSRFSPREWRYEETFVGPSVSNDFSLYNSLWFSLGAFMQQGCDICPRPSDGYFPEFGEIIFQGS
;
A
#
# COMPACT_ATOMS: atom_id res chain seq x y z
N MET A 1 -6.55 2.93 23.96
CA MET A 1 -7.68 3.86 24.06
C MET A 1 -8.88 3.09 24.57
N ARG A 2 -9.58 3.55 25.61
CA ARG A 2 -10.79 2.86 26.09
C ARG A 2 -11.93 3.85 26.08
N CYS A 3 -13.11 3.47 25.58
CA CYS A 3 -14.29 4.34 25.61
C CYS A 3 -15.07 4.09 26.90
N CYS A 4 -15.47 5.18 27.57
CA CYS A 4 -16.04 5.13 28.93
C CYS A 4 -17.03 6.29 29.13
N ILE A 5 -17.83 6.19 30.19
CA ILE A 5 -18.66 7.28 30.69
C ILE A 5 -17.92 7.94 31.85
N ALA A 6 -17.90 9.26 31.88
CA ALA A 6 -17.23 10.04 32.93
C ALA A 6 -18.20 10.96 33.67
N ARG A 7 -17.90 11.24 34.94
CA ARG A 7 -18.65 12.16 35.80
C ARG A 7 -17.73 12.87 36.80
N CYS A 8 -18.11 14.05 37.28
CA CYS A 8 -17.38 14.75 38.34
C CYS A 8 -17.48 14.02 39.69
N SER A 9 -16.34 13.83 40.37
CA SER A 9 -16.23 13.08 41.63
C SER A 9 -16.79 13.81 42.86
N ILE A 10 -17.02 15.12 42.75
CA ILE A 10 -17.44 15.98 43.86
C ILE A 10 -18.98 16.22 43.86
N GLY A 11 -19.69 15.78 42.81
CA GLY A 11 -21.11 16.09 42.63
C GLY A 11 -22.06 15.04 43.23
N ARG A 12 -22.74 15.38 44.35
CA ARG A 12 -23.96 14.69 44.79
C ARG A 12 -24.96 14.64 43.63
N VAL A 13 -25.66 13.52 43.49
CA VAL A 13 -26.84 13.41 42.63
C VAL A 13 -27.89 14.36 43.19
N TYR A 14 -27.87 15.63 42.78
CA TYR A 14 -29.09 16.41 42.82
C TYR A 14 -30.00 15.81 41.76
N ALA A 15 -31.23 15.52 42.19
CA ALA A 15 -32.32 15.06 41.35
C ALA A 15 -32.74 16.17 40.37
N GLU A 16 -31.84 16.56 39.48
CA GLU A 16 -32.20 17.38 38.32
C GLU A 16 -32.99 16.50 37.36
N ALA A 17 -34.14 17.01 36.91
CA ALA A 17 -35.08 16.25 36.11
C ALA A 17 -34.52 15.79 34.73
N CYS A 18 -33.41 16.38 34.26
CA CYS A 18 -32.76 16.07 32.98
C CYS A 18 -31.24 16.34 33.02
N PRO A 19 -30.36 15.35 33.29
CA PRO A 19 -28.91 15.52 33.18
C PRO A 19 -28.42 15.96 31.78
N VAL A 20 -27.45 16.87 31.77
CA VAL A 20 -26.72 17.29 30.57
C VAL A 20 -25.59 16.31 30.28
N VAL A 21 -25.64 15.70 29.10
CA VAL A 21 -24.64 14.77 28.57
C VAL A 21 -23.74 15.52 27.60
N CYS A 22 -22.49 15.72 27.99
CA CYS A 22 -21.49 16.31 27.11
C CYS A 22 -20.87 15.24 26.20
N ALA A 23 -20.74 15.57 24.92
CA ALA A 23 -20.12 14.70 23.94
C ALA A 23 -19.31 15.52 22.92
N ARG A 24 -18.48 14.82 22.14
CA ARG A 24 -17.70 15.41 21.06
C ARG A 24 -18.17 14.85 19.73
N GLN A 25 -18.31 15.72 18.73
CA GLN A 25 -18.57 15.29 17.36
C GLN A 25 -17.36 14.55 16.79
N GLU A 26 -17.56 13.30 16.42
CA GLU A 26 -16.52 12.40 15.88
C GLU A 26 -17.20 11.21 15.19
N GLU A 27 -16.88 10.96 13.93
CA GLU A 27 -17.40 9.80 13.21
C GLU A 27 -16.70 8.51 13.66
N PRO A 28 -17.42 7.38 13.87
CA PRO A 28 -18.88 7.16 13.80
C PRO A 28 -19.58 7.27 15.18
N TYR A 29 -18.95 7.92 16.16
CA TYR A 29 -19.42 7.95 17.55
C TYR A 29 -20.55 8.96 17.78
N LEU A 30 -20.43 10.17 17.24
CA LEU A 30 -21.47 11.19 17.29
C LEU A 30 -21.37 12.10 16.07
N MET A 31 -22.45 12.19 15.31
CA MET A 31 -22.55 12.87 14.03
C MET A 31 -23.86 13.64 13.96
N TYR A 32 -23.92 14.66 13.09
CA TYR A 32 -25.20 15.29 12.77
C TYR A 32 -26.01 14.38 11.86
N LYS A 33 -27.25 14.11 12.25
CA LYS A 33 -28.19 13.34 11.46
C LYS A 33 -28.62 14.15 10.24
N LYS A 34 -28.61 13.51 9.07
CA LYS A 34 -29.16 14.12 7.84
C LYS A 34 -30.69 14.08 7.92
N PRO A 35 -31.40 15.22 7.87
CA PRO A 35 -32.86 15.23 7.94
C PRO A 35 -33.46 14.61 6.68
N GLU A 36 -34.47 13.78 6.85
CA GLU A 36 -35.31 13.31 5.74
C GLU A 36 -36.20 14.45 5.22
N PRO A 37 -36.59 14.46 3.93
CA PRO A 37 -37.47 15.50 3.39
C PRO A 37 -38.77 15.62 4.19
N GLY A 38 -38.98 16.76 4.85
CA GLY A 38 -40.15 17.04 5.69
C GLY A 38 -39.97 16.78 7.19
N GLN A 39 -38.83 16.23 7.61
CA GLN A 39 -38.53 16.00 9.03
C GLN A 39 -37.79 17.21 9.64
N VAL A 40 -38.35 17.79 10.70
CA VAL A 40 -37.67 18.78 11.52
C VAL A 40 -37.07 18.07 12.74
N LEU A 41 -35.75 17.94 12.76
CA LEU A 41 -35.01 17.37 13.90
C LEU A 41 -34.86 18.44 14.98
N THR A 42 -35.18 18.11 16.23
CA THR A 42 -35.07 19.03 17.37
C THR A 42 -34.47 18.32 18.57
N GLY A 43 -33.80 19.08 19.45
CA GLY A 43 -33.20 18.54 20.66
C GLY A 43 -32.14 17.49 20.36
N ASN A 44 -32.26 16.31 20.97
CA ASN A 44 -31.29 15.23 20.85
C ASN A 44 -31.34 14.50 19.49
N ASP A 45 -32.46 14.60 18.76
CA ASP A 45 -32.68 13.86 17.50
C ASP A 45 -31.87 14.42 16.32
N VAL A 46 -31.24 15.58 16.51
CA VAL A 46 -30.30 16.16 15.55
C VAL A 46 -28.99 15.36 15.46
N PHE A 47 -28.73 14.49 16.43
CA PHE A 47 -27.52 13.69 16.51
C PHE A 47 -27.79 12.21 16.24
N GLU A 48 -26.84 11.54 15.62
CA GLU A 48 -26.82 10.09 15.40
C GLU A 48 -25.41 9.53 15.67
N GLY A 49 -25.31 8.23 15.94
CA GLY A 49 -24.03 7.53 16.10
C GLY A 49 -23.95 6.68 17.36
N TYR A 50 -22.85 5.95 17.50
CA TYR A 50 -22.69 4.93 18.55
C TYR A 50 -22.91 5.47 19.98
N CYS A 51 -22.39 6.66 20.29
CA CYS A 51 -22.55 7.28 21.61
C CYS A 51 -23.96 7.82 21.85
N LYS A 52 -24.70 8.19 20.79
CA LYS A 52 -26.11 8.57 20.89
C LYS A 52 -26.96 7.36 21.27
N ASP A 53 -26.80 6.27 20.52
CA ASP A 53 -27.53 5.01 20.75
C ASP A 53 -27.26 4.46 22.15
N LEU A 54 -25.99 4.54 22.60
CA LEU A 54 -25.62 4.15 23.96
C LEU A 54 -26.27 5.04 25.02
N ALA A 55 -26.35 6.35 24.79
CA ALA A 55 -27.01 7.28 25.71
C ALA A 55 -28.51 6.99 25.81
N ASP A 56 -29.18 6.73 24.69
CA ASP A 56 -30.60 6.33 24.65
C ASP A 56 -30.84 5.04 25.43
N LEU A 57 -30.03 4.00 25.19
CA LEU A 57 -30.15 2.73 25.91
C LEU A 57 -29.96 2.89 27.44
N ILE A 58 -29.06 3.78 27.87
CA ILE A 58 -28.84 4.05 29.29
C ILE A 58 -30.02 4.84 29.88
N ALA A 59 -30.51 5.84 29.15
CA ALA A 59 -31.68 6.63 29.52
C ALA A 59 -32.95 5.76 29.65
N ASP A 60 -33.17 4.86 28.70
CA ASP A 60 -34.29 3.91 28.69
C ASP A 60 -34.19 2.88 29.81
N ASN A 61 -32.99 2.40 30.13
CA ASN A 61 -32.80 1.41 31.19
C ASN A 61 -32.95 2.02 32.60
N LEU A 62 -32.46 3.25 32.79
CA LEU A 62 -32.48 3.94 34.08
C LEU A 62 -33.67 4.89 34.25
N LYS A 63 -34.52 5.02 33.22
CA LYS A 63 -35.75 5.83 33.20
C LYS A 63 -35.52 7.31 33.52
N PHE A 64 -34.55 7.92 32.85
CA PHE A 64 -34.30 9.37 32.94
C PHE A 64 -34.28 10.02 31.56
N ASN A 65 -34.61 11.31 31.51
CA ASN A 65 -34.46 12.14 30.32
C ASN A 65 -33.10 12.82 30.33
N TYR A 66 -32.54 13.13 29.17
CA TYR A 66 -31.23 13.78 29.09
C TYR A 66 -31.17 14.78 27.95
N THR A 67 -30.21 15.69 28.00
CA THR A 67 -29.95 16.63 26.91
C THR A 67 -28.52 16.46 26.42
N LEU A 68 -28.35 16.24 25.12
CA LEU A 68 -27.03 16.20 24.49
C LEU A 68 -26.52 17.60 24.23
N LYS A 69 -25.29 17.83 24.67
CA LYS A 69 -24.54 19.06 24.44
C LYS A 69 -23.19 18.70 23.84
N LEU A 70 -22.79 19.43 22.80
CA LEU A 70 -21.43 19.35 22.29
C LEU A 70 -20.48 20.16 23.18
N VAL A 71 -19.30 19.61 23.41
CA VAL A 71 -18.23 20.31 24.12
C VAL A 71 -17.85 21.62 23.40
N ASN A 72 -17.75 22.72 24.15
CA ASN A 72 -17.60 24.06 23.61
C ASN A 72 -16.31 24.25 22.79
N ASP A 73 -15.21 23.64 23.21
CA ASP A 73 -13.89 23.80 22.59
C ASP A 73 -13.49 22.62 21.67
N SER A 74 -14.39 21.66 21.44
CA SER A 74 -14.13 20.43 20.67
C SER A 74 -12.95 19.58 21.18
N LYS A 75 -12.52 19.72 22.45
CA LYS A 75 -11.41 18.95 23.03
C LYS A 75 -11.91 17.90 24.04
N TYR A 76 -11.18 16.79 24.15
CA TYR A 76 -11.46 15.79 25.21
C TYR A 76 -11.17 16.32 26.61
N GLY A 77 -10.15 17.17 26.72
CA GLY A 77 -9.68 17.75 27.97
C GLY A 77 -8.27 17.35 28.30
N GLY A 78 -7.43 18.37 28.44
CA GLY A 78 -6.05 18.31 28.91
C GLY A 78 -5.84 19.33 30.03
N GLN A 79 -4.76 19.15 30.78
CA GLN A 79 -4.37 20.10 31.80
C GLN A 79 -4.00 21.43 31.15
N ASP A 80 -4.60 22.50 31.63
CA ASP A 80 -4.42 23.85 31.11
C ASP A 80 -4.40 24.84 32.26
N ALA A 81 -3.23 25.41 32.53
CA ALA A 81 -3.01 26.36 33.62
C ALA A 81 -3.82 27.65 33.44
N ASN A 82 -4.23 27.97 32.21
CA ASN A 82 -5.04 29.15 31.93
C ASN A 82 -6.54 28.92 32.17
N SER A 83 -6.95 27.66 32.33
CA SER A 83 -8.35 27.32 32.59
C SER A 83 -8.67 27.44 34.08
N GLN A 84 -9.83 27.99 34.42
CA GLN A 84 -10.25 28.21 35.81
C GLN A 84 -10.23 26.93 36.67
N ALA A 85 -10.44 25.77 36.05
CA ALA A 85 -10.48 24.46 36.70
C ALA A 85 -9.19 23.64 36.49
N GLY A 86 -8.15 24.22 35.88
CA GLY A 86 -6.91 23.52 35.52
C GLY A 86 -7.06 22.49 34.40
N TRP A 87 -8.27 22.33 33.84
CA TRP A 87 -8.60 21.46 32.72
C TRP A 87 -9.52 22.15 31.70
N ASN A 88 -9.24 21.92 30.42
CA ASN A 88 -10.13 22.30 29.30
C ASN A 88 -10.95 21.10 28.81
N GLY A 89 -11.67 21.25 27.69
CA GLY A 89 -12.45 20.18 27.08
C GLY A 89 -13.57 19.61 27.94
N MET A 90 -14.03 18.41 27.55
CA MET A 90 -15.08 17.67 28.27
C MET A 90 -14.72 17.45 29.75
N VAL A 91 -13.45 17.15 30.05
CA VAL A 91 -12.99 17.02 31.45
C VAL A 91 -13.19 18.32 32.22
N GLY A 92 -12.84 19.46 31.64
CA GLY A 92 -13.07 20.77 32.23
C GLY A 92 -14.55 21.09 32.44
N GLU A 93 -15.43 20.77 31.46
CA GLU A 93 -16.88 20.98 31.58
C GLU A 93 -17.48 20.16 32.73
N LEU A 94 -17.02 18.92 32.94
CA LEU A 94 -17.45 18.09 34.07
C LEU A 94 -17.01 18.69 35.41
N ILE A 95 -15.77 19.18 35.51
CA ILE A 95 -15.25 19.78 36.76
C ILE A 95 -15.99 21.08 37.08
N ARG A 96 -16.26 21.92 36.06
CA ARG A 96 -17.02 23.17 36.21
C ARG A 96 -18.53 22.96 36.36
N GLN A 97 -19.01 21.71 36.36
CA GLN A 97 -20.43 21.36 36.45
C GLN A 97 -21.30 21.97 35.33
N GLU A 98 -20.70 22.23 34.17
CA GLU A 98 -21.41 22.63 32.95
C GLU A 98 -22.07 21.42 32.26
N ALA A 99 -21.66 20.20 32.64
CA ALA A 99 -22.23 18.94 32.23
C ALA A 99 -22.22 17.94 33.40
N ASN A 100 -23.25 17.11 33.50
CA ASN A 100 -23.37 16.12 34.59
C ASN A 100 -22.65 14.81 34.25
N MET A 101 -22.62 14.42 32.97
CA MET A 101 -21.92 13.23 32.49
C MET A 101 -21.34 13.45 31.10
N ALA A 102 -20.32 12.67 30.75
CA ALA A 102 -19.78 12.65 29.39
C ALA A 102 -19.81 11.23 28.82
N ILE A 103 -20.38 11.08 27.62
CA ILE A 103 -20.38 9.82 26.86
C ILE A 103 -19.63 10.08 25.55
N ALA A 104 -18.40 9.57 25.47
CA ALA A 104 -17.51 9.80 24.34
C ALA A 104 -16.43 8.71 24.27
N PRO A 105 -15.66 8.62 23.17
CA PRO A 105 -14.42 7.84 23.12
C PRO A 105 -13.29 8.48 23.96
N LEU A 106 -13.54 8.67 25.26
CA LEU A 106 -12.63 9.31 26.21
C LEU A 106 -11.73 8.29 26.89
N THR A 107 -10.42 8.40 26.66
CA THR A 107 -9.43 7.51 27.30
C THR A 107 -9.28 7.78 28.79
N ILE A 108 -9.42 6.73 29.60
CA ILE A 108 -9.06 6.72 31.03
C ILE A 108 -7.54 6.88 31.16
N THR A 109 -7.11 7.91 31.88
CA THR A 109 -5.71 8.14 32.25
C THR A 109 -5.64 8.49 33.73
N SER A 110 -4.51 8.19 34.39
CA SER A 110 -4.35 8.48 35.83
C SER A 110 -4.54 9.97 36.17
N ALA A 111 -4.14 10.88 35.27
CA ALA A 111 -4.33 12.31 35.48
C ALA A 111 -5.83 12.70 35.47
N ARG A 112 -6.64 12.07 34.60
CA ARG A 112 -8.08 12.33 34.52
C ARG A 112 -8.84 11.68 35.68
N GLU A 113 -8.46 10.47 36.08
CA GLU A 113 -9.09 9.73 37.18
C GLU A 113 -8.95 10.43 38.54
N ARG A 114 -7.99 11.35 38.69
CA ARG A 114 -7.85 12.19 39.90
C ARG A 114 -8.91 13.29 40.02
N VAL A 115 -9.57 13.66 38.92
CA VAL A 115 -10.49 14.82 38.86
C VAL A 115 -11.91 14.44 38.43
N ILE A 116 -12.07 13.29 37.78
CA ILE A 116 -13.35 12.74 37.34
C ILE A 116 -13.36 11.22 37.56
N ASP A 117 -14.55 10.68 37.84
CA ASP A 117 -14.78 9.26 37.96
C ASP A 117 -15.18 8.66 36.60
N PHE A 118 -14.76 7.43 36.37
CA PHE A 118 -15.07 6.67 35.15
C PHE A 118 -15.89 5.41 35.46
N THR A 119 -16.77 5.04 34.54
CA THR A 119 -17.35 3.70 34.53
C THR A 119 -16.33 2.66 34.08
N LYS A 120 -16.70 1.38 34.22
CA LYS A 120 -15.97 0.33 33.51
C LYS A 120 -15.97 0.64 32.00
N PRO A 121 -14.82 0.44 31.32
CA PRO A 121 -14.71 0.69 29.90
C PRO A 121 -15.63 -0.25 29.13
N PHE A 122 -16.41 0.30 28.18
CA PHE A 122 -17.32 -0.50 27.35
C PHE A 122 -16.69 -0.92 26.02
N MET A 123 -15.55 -0.31 25.65
CA MET A 123 -14.79 -0.67 24.45
C MET A 123 -13.29 -0.62 24.74
N SER A 124 -12.56 -1.65 24.29
CA SER A 124 -11.10 -1.73 24.37
C SER A 124 -10.49 -1.52 22.99
N LEU A 125 -9.88 -0.35 22.76
CA LEU A 125 -9.08 -0.09 21.57
C LEU A 125 -7.58 -0.15 21.90
N GLY A 126 -6.82 -0.84 21.05
CA GLY A 126 -5.35 -0.83 21.09
C GLY A 126 -4.77 0.42 20.42
N ILE A 127 -3.47 0.66 20.61
CA ILE A 127 -2.72 1.60 19.76
C ILE A 127 -2.48 0.88 18.43
N SER A 128 -2.87 1.49 17.31
CA SER A 128 -2.63 0.98 15.97
C SER A 128 -1.86 2.00 15.13
N ILE A 129 -0.98 1.52 14.26
CA ILE A 129 -0.26 2.37 13.30
C ILE A 129 -1.03 2.31 11.99
N MET A 130 -1.51 3.48 11.53
CA MET A 130 -2.14 3.61 10.22
C MET A 130 -1.08 3.99 9.18
N ILE A 131 -0.81 3.08 8.24
CA ILE A 131 0.08 3.35 7.10
C ILE A 131 -0.71 3.40 5.79
N LYS A 132 -0.33 4.31 4.90
CA LYS A 132 -0.89 4.37 3.55
C LYS A 132 -0.60 3.05 2.84
N LYS A 133 -1.63 2.44 2.25
CA LYS A 133 -1.46 1.23 1.43
C LYS A 133 -0.39 1.50 0.35
N PRO A 134 0.68 0.69 0.26
CA PRO A 134 1.70 0.89 -0.76
C PRO A 134 1.06 0.71 -2.13
N MET A 135 1.33 1.65 -3.03
CA MET A 135 0.88 1.54 -4.42
C MET A 135 1.64 0.40 -5.09
N LYS A 136 0.98 -0.74 -5.27
CA LYS A 136 1.52 -1.83 -6.10
C LYS A 136 1.59 -1.32 -7.53
N LYS A 137 2.80 -1.09 -8.06
CA LYS A 137 2.99 -0.85 -9.50
C LYS A 137 2.52 -2.10 -10.23
N LYS A 138 1.54 -1.98 -11.11
CA LYS A 138 1.14 -3.09 -12.00
C LYS A 138 2.35 -3.43 -12.87
N PRO A 139 2.77 -4.70 -12.98
CA PRO A 139 3.86 -5.05 -13.88
C PRO A 139 3.47 -4.64 -15.30
N GLY A 140 4.35 -3.91 -16.00
CA GLY A 140 4.15 -3.57 -17.40
C GLY A 140 4.23 -4.82 -18.29
N VAL A 141 3.77 -4.71 -19.54
CA VAL A 141 3.79 -5.82 -20.52
C VAL A 141 5.19 -6.40 -20.78
N PHE A 142 6.25 -5.61 -20.58
CA PHE A 142 7.65 -6.03 -20.68
C PHE A 142 8.28 -6.42 -19.33
N SER A 143 7.48 -6.78 -18.32
CA SER A 143 8.02 -7.16 -17.01
C SER A 143 8.95 -8.38 -17.05
N PHE A 144 8.88 -9.18 -18.12
CA PHE A 144 9.81 -10.30 -18.34
C PHE A 144 11.23 -9.85 -18.72
N MET A 145 11.42 -8.60 -19.21
CA MET A 145 12.74 -8.03 -19.51
C MET A 145 13.38 -7.34 -18.31
N ASN A 146 12.62 -7.08 -17.23
CA ASN A 146 13.10 -6.47 -15.99
C ASN A 146 14.25 -7.20 -15.25
N PRO A 147 14.43 -8.55 -15.31
CA PRO A 147 15.55 -9.17 -14.61
C PRO A 147 16.91 -8.76 -15.17
N LEU A 148 16.96 -8.17 -16.38
CA LEU A 148 18.19 -7.70 -17.02
C LEU A 148 18.14 -6.18 -17.24
N SER A 149 19.23 -5.48 -16.91
CA SER A 149 19.34 -4.02 -17.13
C SER A 149 19.33 -3.69 -18.63
N ARG A 150 18.83 -2.49 -18.98
CA ARG A 150 18.87 -1.96 -20.35
C ARG A 150 20.29 -1.93 -20.93
N GLU A 151 21.28 -1.68 -20.09
CA GLU A 151 22.69 -1.67 -20.50
C GLU A 151 23.13 -3.04 -21.03
N ILE A 152 22.76 -4.12 -20.34
CA ILE A 152 23.17 -5.48 -20.74
C ILE A 152 22.42 -5.89 -22.01
N TRP A 153 21.15 -5.50 -22.17
CA TRP A 153 20.42 -5.70 -23.43
C TRP A 153 21.12 -5.02 -24.61
N MET A 154 21.59 -3.77 -24.44
CA MET A 154 22.37 -3.09 -25.47
C MET A 154 23.69 -3.82 -25.75
N CYS A 155 24.40 -4.28 -24.72
CA CYS A 155 25.62 -5.07 -24.87
C CYS A 155 25.39 -6.37 -25.65
N ILE A 156 24.29 -7.10 -25.39
CA ILE A 156 23.94 -8.32 -26.12
C ILE A 156 23.74 -8.02 -27.60
N ILE A 157 23.00 -6.96 -27.94
CA ILE A 157 22.77 -6.56 -29.34
C ILE A 157 24.08 -6.18 -30.03
N PHE A 158 24.94 -5.39 -29.38
CA PHE A 158 26.24 -5.01 -29.95
C PHE A 158 27.17 -6.21 -30.13
N ALA A 159 27.24 -7.10 -29.14
CA ALA A 159 28.04 -8.32 -29.22
C ALA A 159 27.54 -9.24 -30.34
N TYR A 160 26.22 -9.40 -30.48
CA TYR A 160 25.60 -10.19 -31.55
C TYR A 160 25.98 -9.68 -32.95
N VAL A 161 25.87 -8.36 -33.18
CA VAL A 161 26.28 -7.76 -34.46
C VAL A 161 27.79 -7.91 -34.67
N GLY A 162 28.60 -7.67 -33.63
CA GLY A 162 30.06 -7.80 -33.69
C GLY A 162 30.52 -9.21 -34.07
N VAL A 163 29.98 -10.25 -33.42
CA VAL A 163 30.28 -11.66 -33.75
C VAL A 163 29.89 -11.98 -35.19
N SER A 164 28.72 -11.51 -35.63
CA SER A 164 28.24 -11.76 -37.00
C SER A 164 29.14 -11.11 -38.06
N VAL A 165 29.64 -9.89 -37.80
CA VAL A 165 30.59 -9.21 -38.70
C VAL A 165 31.94 -9.91 -38.71
N VAL A 166 32.47 -10.31 -37.55
CA VAL A 166 33.75 -11.04 -37.48
C VAL A 166 33.65 -12.36 -38.24
N LEU A 167 32.56 -13.14 -38.04
CA LEU A 167 32.34 -14.38 -38.78
C LEU A 167 32.26 -14.16 -40.29
N PHE A 168 31.55 -13.11 -40.74
CA PHE A 168 31.49 -12.75 -42.16
C PHE A 168 32.85 -12.37 -42.75
N LEU A 169 33.67 -11.63 -42.00
CA LEU A 169 35.02 -11.27 -42.46
C LEU A 169 35.92 -12.52 -42.55
N VAL A 170 35.88 -13.38 -41.53
CA VAL A 170 36.64 -14.65 -41.52
C VAL A 170 36.24 -15.53 -42.69
N SER A 171 34.95 -15.71 -42.96
CA SER A 171 34.46 -16.53 -44.06
C SER A 171 34.83 -15.97 -45.44
N ARG A 172 34.93 -14.65 -45.56
CA ARG A 172 35.28 -13.99 -46.82
C ARG A 172 36.78 -13.99 -47.10
N PHE A 173 37.61 -13.86 -46.07
CA PHE A 173 39.07 -13.79 -46.18
C PHE A 173 39.76 -15.15 -46.08
N SER A 174 39.13 -16.17 -45.49
CA SER A 174 39.68 -17.52 -45.44
C SER A 174 39.41 -18.25 -46.76
N PRO A 175 40.44 -18.55 -47.59
CA PRO A 175 40.26 -19.29 -48.85
C PRO A 175 39.83 -20.75 -48.62
N ARG A 176 39.84 -21.23 -47.37
CA ARG A 176 39.55 -22.61 -46.97
C ARG A 176 38.04 -22.90 -46.83
N GLU A 177 37.22 -21.85 -46.74
CA GLU A 177 35.76 -21.98 -46.63
C GLU A 177 35.03 -21.95 -47.98
N TRP A 178 35.75 -21.63 -49.06
CA TRP A 178 35.19 -21.56 -50.41
C TRP A 178 34.92 -22.98 -50.92
N ARG A 179 33.64 -23.30 -51.17
CA ARG A 179 33.22 -24.59 -51.74
C ARG A 179 33.55 -24.60 -53.22
N TYR A 180 34.33 -25.59 -53.64
CA TYR A 180 34.50 -25.92 -55.05
C TYR A 180 33.46 -26.98 -55.39
N GLU A 181 32.40 -26.59 -56.09
CA GLU A 181 31.39 -27.53 -56.60
C GLU A 181 31.62 -27.76 -58.10
N GLU A 182 31.84 -29.01 -58.49
CA GLU A 182 31.84 -29.41 -59.90
C GLU A 182 30.39 -29.53 -60.37
N THR A 183 29.91 -28.50 -61.04
CA THR A 183 28.60 -28.51 -61.68
C THR A 183 28.75 -28.99 -63.14
N PHE A 184 27.70 -29.55 -63.73
CA PHE A 184 27.68 -30.05 -65.12
C PHE A 184 28.05 -28.99 -66.18
N VAL A 185 28.12 -27.71 -65.79
CA VAL A 185 28.41 -26.54 -66.64
C VAL A 185 29.83 -25.98 -66.39
N GLY A 186 30.61 -26.58 -65.47
CA GLY A 186 31.94 -26.15 -65.07
C GLY A 186 32.07 -25.95 -63.54
N PRO A 187 33.29 -25.72 -63.03
CA PRO A 187 33.50 -25.52 -61.60
C PRO A 187 32.92 -24.18 -61.14
N SER A 188 32.02 -24.21 -60.16
CA SER A 188 31.45 -23.04 -59.50
C SER A 188 31.99 -22.94 -58.08
N VAL A 189 32.54 -21.78 -57.71
CA VAL A 189 33.01 -21.53 -56.36
C VAL A 189 31.94 -20.80 -55.56
N SER A 190 31.38 -21.45 -54.54
CA SER A 190 30.29 -20.92 -53.71
C SER A 190 30.78 -20.69 -52.27
N ASN A 191 30.27 -19.64 -51.63
CA ASN A 191 30.49 -19.37 -50.21
C ASN A 191 29.11 -19.21 -49.55
N ASP A 192 28.76 -20.17 -48.69
CA ASP A 192 27.44 -20.20 -48.04
C ASP A 192 27.32 -19.21 -46.88
N PHE A 193 28.43 -18.64 -46.39
CA PHE A 193 28.42 -17.63 -45.33
C PHE A 193 28.31 -16.22 -45.91
N SER A 194 27.12 -15.89 -46.42
CA SER A 194 26.70 -14.49 -46.62
C SER A 194 26.46 -13.77 -45.29
N LEU A 195 26.41 -12.43 -45.27
CA LEU A 195 26.11 -11.62 -44.07
C LEU A 195 24.82 -12.10 -43.37
N TYR A 196 23.79 -12.42 -44.16
CA TYR A 196 22.50 -12.91 -43.67
C TYR A 196 22.62 -14.29 -43.01
N ASN A 197 23.39 -15.20 -43.60
CA ASN A 197 23.59 -16.55 -43.07
C ASN A 197 24.48 -16.53 -41.81
N SER A 198 25.42 -15.57 -41.74
CA SER A 198 26.25 -15.34 -40.54
C SER A 198 25.43 -14.80 -39.37
N LEU A 199 24.47 -13.90 -39.65
CA LEU A 199 23.50 -13.41 -38.66
C LEU A 199 22.55 -14.53 -38.20
N TRP A 200 22.06 -15.35 -39.13
CA TRP A 200 21.21 -16.48 -38.78
C TRP A 200 21.93 -17.51 -37.91
N PHE A 201 23.19 -17.81 -38.25
CA PHE A 201 24.05 -18.71 -37.47
C PHE A 201 24.29 -18.18 -36.04
N SER A 202 24.66 -16.90 -35.89
CA SER A 202 24.89 -16.32 -34.57
C SER A 202 23.62 -16.25 -33.72
N LEU A 203 22.45 -16.10 -34.34
CA LEU A 203 21.16 -16.11 -33.64
C LEU A 203 20.80 -17.52 -33.15
N GLY A 204 20.95 -18.54 -34.01
CA GLY A 204 20.69 -19.93 -33.63
C GLY A 204 21.66 -20.45 -32.58
N ALA A 205 22.93 -20.02 -32.64
CA ALA A 205 23.92 -20.28 -31.58
C ALA A 205 23.53 -19.62 -30.24
N PHE A 206 23.09 -18.35 -30.26
CA PHE A 206 22.67 -17.64 -29.04
C PHE A 206 21.42 -18.23 -28.41
N MET A 207 20.45 -18.65 -29.22
CA MET A 207 19.21 -19.27 -28.76
C MET A 207 19.33 -20.77 -28.48
N GLN A 208 20.50 -21.38 -28.71
CA GLN A 208 20.77 -22.81 -28.57
C GLN A 208 19.87 -23.70 -29.46
N GLN A 209 19.44 -23.20 -30.63
CA GLN A 209 18.42 -23.87 -31.45
C GLN A 209 18.95 -24.69 -32.65
N GLY A 210 20.24 -24.96 -32.75
CA GLY A 210 20.79 -25.62 -33.94
C GLY A 210 20.86 -24.66 -35.15
N CYS A 211 21.77 -24.90 -36.09
CA CYS A 211 21.79 -24.25 -37.41
C CYS A 211 22.25 -25.24 -38.47
N ASP A 212 21.63 -25.19 -39.65
CA ASP A 212 21.95 -26.10 -40.77
C ASP A 212 23.30 -25.80 -41.44
N ILE A 213 23.89 -24.63 -41.17
CA ILE A 213 25.10 -24.12 -41.81
C ILE A 213 26.16 -23.86 -40.71
N CYS A 214 27.27 -24.61 -40.71
CA CYS A 214 28.34 -24.49 -39.72
C CYS A 214 29.69 -24.16 -40.39
N PRO A 215 30.55 -23.32 -39.78
CA PRO A 215 31.89 -23.03 -40.31
C PRO A 215 32.78 -24.29 -40.27
N ARG A 216 33.71 -24.42 -41.23
CA ARG A 216 34.61 -25.59 -41.28
C ARG A 216 35.76 -25.44 -40.28
N PRO A 217 36.05 -26.44 -39.44
CA PRO A 217 37.20 -26.37 -38.54
C PRO A 217 38.51 -26.42 -39.34
N SER A 218 39.42 -25.49 -39.07
CA SER A 218 40.81 -25.61 -39.51
C SER A 218 41.59 -26.41 -38.44
N ASP A 219 42.02 -27.61 -38.81
CA ASP A 219 42.87 -28.51 -38.02
C ASP A 219 42.40 -28.77 -36.58
N GLY A 220 41.41 -29.64 -36.40
CA GLY A 220 41.19 -30.46 -35.20
C GLY A 220 40.95 -29.76 -33.84
N TYR A 221 41.11 -28.45 -33.72
CA TYR A 221 41.06 -27.69 -32.46
C TYR A 221 39.87 -26.74 -32.35
N PHE A 222 39.12 -26.54 -33.44
CA PHE A 222 37.82 -25.83 -33.41
C PHE A 222 36.54 -26.66 -33.16
N PRO A 223 36.54 -28.02 -33.10
CA PRO A 223 35.29 -28.73 -32.82
C PRO A 223 34.77 -28.45 -31.40
N GLU A 224 35.62 -28.08 -30.44
CA GLU A 224 35.18 -27.78 -29.08
C GLU A 224 34.29 -26.51 -28.99
N PHE A 225 34.51 -25.47 -29.80
CA PHE A 225 33.67 -24.27 -29.71
C PHE A 225 32.26 -24.47 -30.28
N GLY A 226 32.11 -25.35 -31.29
CA GLY A 226 30.81 -25.77 -31.81
C GLY A 226 30.09 -26.72 -30.85
N GLU A 227 30.80 -27.67 -30.26
CA GLU A 227 30.23 -28.60 -29.27
C GLU A 227 29.81 -27.88 -27.98
N ILE A 228 30.56 -26.89 -27.48
CA ILE A 228 30.19 -26.15 -26.26
C ILE A 228 28.86 -25.38 -26.42
N ILE A 229 28.47 -24.98 -27.63
CA ILE A 229 27.21 -24.27 -27.89
C ILE A 229 26.04 -25.24 -28.18
N PHE A 230 26.30 -26.40 -28.80
CA PHE A 230 25.23 -27.30 -29.25
C PHE A 230 25.00 -28.55 -28.36
N GLN A 231 25.86 -28.86 -27.39
CA GLN A 231 25.70 -30.03 -26.49
C GLN A 231 25.15 -29.70 -25.08
N GLY A 232 24.53 -28.53 -24.90
CA GLY A 232 23.87 -28.14 -23.65
C GLY A 232 22.41 -28.61 -23.48
N SER A 233 21.92 -29.54 -24.31
CA SER A 233 20.57 -30.13 -24.19
C SER A 233 20.61 -31.63 -23.94
#